data_AF-A0A2N6AXF9-F1
#
_entry.id   AF-A0A2N6AXF9-F1
#
_cell.length_a   1.000
_cell.length_b   1.000
_cell.length_c   1.000
_cell.angle_alpha   90.00
_cell.angle_beta   90.00
_cell.angle_gamma   90.00
#
_symmetry.space_group_name_H-M   'P 1'
#
loop_
_entity.id
_entity.type
_entity.pdbx_description
1 polymer ?
#
loop_
_entity_poly.entity_id
_entity_poly.type
_entity_poly.pdbx_seq_one_letter_code
_entity_poly.pdbx_strand_id
1 'polypeptide(L)'
;GGSRIILYVLKTILGHIDWGLEAGALVRLPNFGSRNGPFEIETGSKLEAMGAGLAARGHKIKLAPMTSGVHIIIRGADGLTGAADPRREGLAAGD
;
A
#
# COMPACT_ATOMS: atom_id res chain seq x y z
N GLY A 1 -3.56 8.48 7.90
CA GLY A 1 -3.23 7.13 8.41
C GLY A 1 -4.37 6.54 9.22
N GLY A 2 -4.61 7.02 10.44
CA GLY A 2 -5.65 6.49 11.33
C GLY A 2 -5.59 4.97 11.49
N SER A 3 -6.73 4.32 11.62
CA SER A 3 -6.83 2.85 11.72
C SER A 3 -6.35 2.08 10.47
N ARG A 4 -6.08 2.76 9.35
CA ARG A 4 -5.51 2.15 8.13
C ARG A 4 -3.98 2.07 8.15
N ILE A 5 -3.30 2.67 9.13
CA ILE A 5 -1.82 2.61 9.23
C ILE A 5 -1.34 1.16 9.20
N ILE A 6 -1.99 0.28 9.96
CA ILE A 6 -1.63 -1.14 10.03
C ILE A 6 -1.66 -1.78 8.63
N LEU A 7 -2.68 -1.48 7.82
CA LEU A 7 -2.79 -2.02 6.46
C LEU A 7 -1.70 -1.50 5.52
N TYR A 8 -1.40 -0.20 5.59
CA TYR A 8 -0.38 0.41 4.74
C TYR A 8 1.02 -0.14 5.05
N VAL A 9 1.34 -0.26 6.33
CA VAL A 9 2.63 -0.80 6.80
C VAL A 9 2.73 -2.28 6.47
N LEU A 10 1.71 -3.08 6.80
CA LEU A 10 1.70 -4.51 6.51
C LEU A 10 1.87 -4.81 5.03
N LYS A 11 1.10 -4.12 4.16
CA LYS A 11 1.23 -4.23 2.70
C LYS A 11 2.66 -3.91 2.23
N THR A 12 3.28 -2.90 2.81
CA THR A 12 4.64 -2.47 2.45
C THR A 12 5.68 -3.50 2.86
N ILE A 13 5.58 -4.03 4.08
CA ILE A 13 6.49 -5.09 4.59
C ILE A 13 6.33 -6.36 3.74
N LEU A 14 5.10 -6.82 3.53
CA LEU A 14 4.81 -8.00 2.72
C LEU A 14 5.31 -7.81 1.28
N GLY A 15 5.06 -6.65 0.67
CA GLY A 15 5.54 -6.37 -0.67
C GLY A 15 7.07 -6.40 -0.78
N HIS A 16 7.79 -6.04 0.29
CA HIS A 16 9.24 -6.09 0.28
C HIS A 16 9.76 -7.50 0.50
N ILE A 17 9.25 -8.19 1.54
CA ILE A 17 9.74 -9.50 1.96
C ILE A 17 9.26 -10.60 1.02
N ASP A 18 7.96 -10.68 0.76
CA ASP A 18 7.35 -11.79 0.01
C ASP A 18 7.44 -11.59 -1.50
N TRP A 19 7.39 -10.34 -1.96
CA TRP A 19 7.36 -10.02 -3.41
C TRP A 19 8.66 -9.41 -3.93
N GLY A 20 9.66 -9.16 -3.05
CA GLY A 20 10.96 -8.63 -3.45
C GLY A 20 10.88 -7.27 -4.14
N LEU A 21 9.89 -6.44 -3.81
CA LEU A 21 9.72 -5.14 -4.45
C LEU A 21 10.67 -4.10 -3.86
N GLU A 22 11.19 -3.24 -4.76
CA GLU A 22 12.03 -2.10 -4.43
C GLU A 22 11.24 -0.91 -3.87
N ALA A 23 11.93 -0.01 -3.16
CA ALA A 23 11.34 1.12 -2.44
C ALA A 23 10.33 1.92 -3.29
N GLY A 24 10.70 2.31 -4.50
CA GLY A 24 9.81 3.06 -5.38
C GLY A 24 8.52 2.31 -5.74
N ALA A 25 8.59 1.00 -5.97
CA ALA A 25 7.42 0.20 -6.30
C ALA A 25 6.48 0.05 -5.10
N LEU A 26 7.04 -0.16 -3.91
CA LEU A 26 6.28 -0.36 -2.66
C LEU A 26 5.36 0.80 -2.33
N VAL A 27 5.87 2.04 -2.40
CA VAL A 27 5.08 3.24 -2.08
C VAL A 27 3.98 3.51 -3.13
N ARG A 28 4.12 2.96 -4.34
CA ARG A 28 3.11 3.07 -5.41
C ARG A 28 2.09 1.94 -5.41
N LEU A 29 2.27 0.88 -4.61
CA LEU A 29 1.29 -0.20 -4.51
C LEU A 29 -0.08 0.37 -4.11
N PRO A 30 -1.17 -0.05 -4.77
CA PRO A 30 -2.52 0.28 -4.34
C PRO A 30 -2.77 -0.11 -2.88
N ASN A 31 -3.52 0.70 -2.16
CA ASN A 31 -3.96 0.39 -0.81
C ASN A 31 -5.21 -0.49 -0.82
N PHE A 32 -5.27 -1.44 0.11
CA PHE A 32 -6.43 -2.30 0.31
C PHE A 32 -6.40 -2.95 1.70
N GLY A 33 -7.49 -3.58 2.09
CA GLY A 33 -7.57 -4.43 3.26
C GLY A 33 -8.84 -4.24 4.08
N SER A 34 -8.99 -4.99 5.16
CA SER A 34 -10.14 -4.88 6.06
C SER A 34 -9.69 -4.55 7.49
N ARG A 35 -10.57 -3.88 8.23
CA ARG A 35 -10.40 -3.55 9.64
C ARG A 35 -11.59 -4.09 10.43
N ASN A 36 -11.83 -5.40 10.32
CA ASN A 36 -13.02 -6.10 10.83
C ASN A 36 -14.34 -5.58 10.25
N GLY A 37 -14.33 -5.17 8.99
CA GLY A 37 -15.50 -4.64 8.29
C GLY A 37 -15.44 -4.98 6.80
N PRO A 38 -16.04 -4.13 5.93
CA PRO A 38 -15.87 -4.27 4.49
C PRO A 38 -14.39 -4.35 4.11
N PHE A 39 -14.10 -5.12 3.07
CA PHE A 39 -12.81 -5.07 2.40
C PHE A 39 -12.75 -3.76 1.62
N GLU A 40 -11.86 -2.87 2.04
CA GLU A 40 -11.65 -1.57 1.43
C GLU A 40 -10.62 -1.69 0.29
N ILE A 41 -10.90 -1.03 -0.83
CA ILE A 41 -10.02 -0.94 -1.99
C ILE A 41 -9.81 0.54 -2.32
N GLU A 42 -8.57 0.92 -2.62
CA GLU A 42 -8.24 2.27 -3.05
C GLU A 42 -8.97 2.66 -4.35
N THR A 43 -9.71 3.76 -4.29
CA THR A 43 -10.43 4.33 -5.43
C THR A 43 -9.46 4.73 -6.55
N GLY A 44 -9.82 4.43 -7.80
CA GLY A 44 -9.04 4.72 -8.99
C GLY A 44 -7.87 3.76 -9.21
N SER A 45 -7.70 2.74 -8.36
CA SER A 45 -6.64 1.76 -8.51
C SER A 45 -7.06 0.60 -9.43
N LYS A 46 -6.06 -0.08 -10.02
CA LYS A 46 -6.29 -1.31 -10.79
C LYS A 46 -6.93 -2.46 -9.99
N LEU A 47 -6.98 -2.36 -8.65
CA LEU A 47 -7.56 -3.40 -7.80
C LEU A 47 -9.10 -3.33 -7.73
N GLU A 48 -9.72 -2.25 -8.21
CA GLU A 48 -11.20 -2.17 -8.25
C GLU A 48 -11.81 -3.33 -9.04
N ALA A 49 -11.13 -3.80 -10.09
CA ALA A 49 -11.54 -4.95 -10.89
C ALA A 49 -11.67 -6.26 -10.08
N MET A 50 -10.97 -6.36 -8.94
CA MET A 50 -11.08 -7.52 -8.04
C MET A 50 -12.34 -7.49 -7.17
N GLY A 51 -13.00 -6.33 -7.07
CA GLY A 51 -14.16 -6.13 -6.18
C GLY A 51 -15.28 -7.12 -6.45
N ALA A 52 -15.67 -7.33 -7.71
CA ALA A 52 -16.72 -8.26 -8.08
C ALA A 52 -16.38 -9.72 -7.66
N GLY A 53 -15.14 -10.15 -7.87
CA GLY A 53 -14.68 -11.49 -7.50
C GLY A 53 -14.61 -11.70 -5.99
N LEU A 54 -14.34 -10.66 -5.20
CA LEU A 54 -14.38 -10.71 -3.74
C LEU A 54 -15.84 -10.67 -3.23
N ALA A 55 -16.71 -9.88 -3.86
CA ALA A 55 -18.13 -9.84 -3.53
C ALA A 55 -18.82 -11.19 -3.76
N ALA A 56 -18.50 -11.87 -4.87
CA ALA A 56 -18.98 -13.23 -5.14
C ALA A 56 -18.55 -14.26 -4.08
N ARG A 57 -17.49 -13.98 -3.31
CA ARG A 57 -17.02 -14.79 -2.18
C ARG A 57 -17.60 -14.36 -0.83
N GLY A 58 -18.57 -13.43 -0.83
CA GLY A 58 -19.27 -12.98 0.37
C GLY A 58 -18.63 -11.78 1.07
N HIS A 59 -17.58 -11.17 0.52
CA HIS A 59 -17.01 -9.95 1.09
C HIS A 59 -17.86 -8.73 0.75
N LYS A 60 -18.10 -7.86 1.74
CA LYS A 60 -18.60 -6.50 1.47
C LYS A 60 -17.44 -5.66 0.96
N ILE A 61 -17.61 -5.03 -0.20
CA ILE A 61 -16.56 -4.20 -0.81
C ILE A 61 -16.86 -2.73 -0.58
N LYS A 62 -15.83 -1.95 -0.29
CA LYS A 62 -15.93 -0.49 -0.16
C LYS A 62 -14.78 0.17 -0.91
N LEU A 63 -15.10 1.02 -1.88
CA LEU A 63 -14.10 1.91 -2.46
C LEU A 63 -13.85 3.08 -1.51
N ALA A 64 -12.58 3.45 -1.32
CA ALA A 64 -12.20 4.59 -0.51
C ALA A 64 -10.94 5.27 -1.08
N PRO A 65 -10.76 6.59 -0.94
CA PRO A 65 -9.56 7.28 -1.43
C PRO A 65 -8.23 6.79 -0.81
N MET A 66 -8.27 6.14 0.36
CA MET A 66 -7.13 5.52 1.06
C MET A 66 -5.82 6.34 1.02
N THR A 67 -5.89 7.63 1.35
CA THR A 67 -4.71 8.52 1.37
C THR A 67 -3.70 8.08 2.44
N SER A 68 -2.63 7.43 1.99
CA SER A 68 -1.46 7.07 2.80
C SER A 68 -0.39 8.16 2.75
N GLY A 69 0.76 7.91 3.37
CA GLY A 69 1.92 8.80 3.42
C GLY A 69 3.15 7.98 3.81
N VAL A 70 3.28 6.80 3.20
CA VAL A 70 4.34 5.85 3.52
C VAL A 70 5.68 6.46 3.10
N HIS A 71 6.64 6.48 4.02
CA HIS A 71 8.03 6.79 3.74
C HIS A 71 8.85 5.58 4.14
N ILE A 72 9.74 5.14 3.27
CA ILE A 72 10.56 3.97 3.51
C ILE A 72 12.02 4.24 3.17
N ILE A 73 12.88 3.58 3.94
CA ILE A 73 14.30 3.39 3.66
C ILE A 73 14.55 1.89 3.82
N ILE A 74 15.17 1.29 2.81
CA ILE A 74 15.54 -0.12 2.78
C ILE A 74 17.07 -0.19 2.80
N ARG A 75 17.61 -1.08 3.63
CA ARG A 75 19.04 -1.38 3.66
C ARG A 75 19.29 -2.68 2.90
N GLY A 76 19.92 -2.55 1.73
CA GLY A 76 20.41 -3.67 0.93
C GLY A 76 21.91 -3.87 1.08
N ALA A 77 22.45 -4.83 0.33
CA ALA A 77 23.89 -5.06 0.24
C ALA A 77 24.63 -3.86 -0.38
N ASP A 78 24.01 -3.20 -1.36
CA ASP A 78 24.59 -2.10 -2.13
C ASP A 78 24.32 -0.71 -1.54
N GLY A 79 23.74 -0.64 -0.33
CA GLY A 79 23.49 0.60 0.39
C GLY A 79 22.02 0.82 0.76
N LEU A 80 21.59 2.09 0.77
CA LEU A 80 20.25 2.50 1.17
C LEU A 80 19.43 2.92 -0.05
N THR A 81 18.20 2.45 -0.15
CA THR A 81 17.21 2.95 -1.12
C THR A 81 16.03 3.54 -0.37
N GLY A 82 15.53 4.70 -0.82
CA GLY A 82 14.44 5.40 -0.16
C GLY A 82 13.33 5.80 -1.13
N ALA A 83 12.10 5.89 -0.64
CA ALA A 83 10.98 6.41 -1.42
C ALA A 83 9.91 7.05 -0.52
N ALA A 84 9.25 8.07 -1.07
CA ALA A 84 8.08 8.73 -0.48
C ALA A 84 6.82 8.39 -1.29
N ASP A 85 5.71 8.17 -0.60
CA ASP A 85 4.41 7.87 -1.19
C ASP A 85 3.84 9.06 -1.96
N PRO A 86 3.54 8.90 -3.28
CA PRO A 86 3.08 10.02 -4.11
C PRO A 86 1.70 10.57 -3.74
N ARG A 87 0.97 9.92 -2.82
CA ARG A 87 -0.34 10.38 -2.35
C ARG A 87 -0.26 11.57 -1.39
N ARG A 88 0.93 11.91 -0.90
CA ARG A 88 1.20 13.07 -0.06
C ARG A 88 2.50 13.73 -0.46
N GLU A 89 2.63 14.99 -0.07
CA GLU A 89 3.90 15.69 -0.02
C GLU A 89 4.98 14.85 0.71
N GLY A 90 6.14 14.72 0.07
CA GLY A 90 7.28 13.97 0.59
C GLY A 90 8.40 13.82 -0.45
N LEU A 91 9.64 13.67 0.03
CA LEU A 91 10.82 13.42 -0.80
C LEU A 91 11.74 12.45 -0.06
N ALA A 92 12.30 11.47 -0.79
CA ALA A 92 13.44 10.69 -0.31
C ALA A 92 14.71 11.26 -0.96
N ALA A 93 15.70 11.61 -0.14
CA ALA A 93 16.98 12.16 -0.57
C ALA A 93 18.10 11.56 0.29
N GLY A 94 19.31 11.51 -0.27
CA GLY A 94 20.53 11.03 0.36
C GLY A 94 21.76 11.51 -0.43
N ASP A 95 22.93 11.41 0.21
CA ASP A 95 24.24 11.81 -0.33
C ASP A 95 25.01 10.62 -0.93
#